data_AF-A0A7X8B434-F1
#
_entry.id   AF-A0A7X8B434-F1
#
_cell.length_a   1.000
_cell.length_b   1.000
_cell.length_c   1.000
_cell.angle_alpha   90.00
_cell.angle_beta   90.00
_cell.angle_gamma   90.00
#
_symmetry.space_group_name_H-M   'P 1'
#
loop_
_entity.id
_entity.type
_entity.pdbx_description
1 polymer ?
#
loop_
_entity_poly.entity_id
_entity_poly.type
_entity_poly.pdbx_seq_one_letter_code
_entity_poly.pdbx_strand_id
1 'polypeptide(L)'
;MANEAERNLAAAMMANSYTRAVLIHGAGNRTIWGLKGVKACVWGARTIMNVKIHKEAKNKGDMIAIWASVSKRFGCGNCAEHAAIAFIYLRDAQIRPLDFMAYMKAWTDHAFVVLGREESSDLGDPGTWGKSAVVCDPYYDVAYSAFLLPVLMRSKGAEAPEVIWRVS
;
A
#
# COMPACT_ATOMS: atom_id res chain seq x y z
N MET A 1 16.45 -18.82 14.26
CA MET A 1 15.32 -17.86 14.35
C MET A 1 15.50 -16.86 13.24
N ALA A 2 14.49 -16.65 12.39
CA ALA A 2 14.58 -15.66 11.32
C ALA A 2 14.80 -14.26 11.92
N ASN A 3 15.70 -13.48 11.33
CA ASN A 3 15.93 -12.10 11.77
C ASN A 3 14.70 -11.24 11.43
N GLU A 4 14.59 -10.06 12.05
CA GLU A 4 13.40 -9.22 11.90
C GLU A 4 13.12 -8.80 10.45
N ALA A 5 14.17 -8.55 9.65
CA ALA A 5 14.03 -8.22 8.24
C ALA A 5 13.41 -9.37 7.44
N GLU A 6 13.81 -10.61 7.71
CA GLU A 6 13.23 -11.81 7.07
C GLU A 6 11.75 -11.99 7.43
N ARG A 7 11.38 -11.71 8.70
CA ARG A 7 9.97 -11.76 9.13
C ARG A 7 9.13 -10.68 8.44
N ASN A 8 9.65 -9.45 8.36
CA ASN A 8 8.97 -8.35 7.66
C ASN A 8 8.84 -8.65 6.16
N LEU A 9 9.87 -9.22 5.53
CA LEU A 9 9.81 -9.62 4.13
C LEU A 9 8.75 -10.69 3.89
N ALA A 10 8.72 -11.73 4.72
CA ALA A 10 7.70 -12.78 4.62
C ALA A 10 6.28 -12.22 4.83
N ALA A 11 6.10 -11.32 5.81
CA ALA A 11 4.82 -10.67 6.06
C ALA A 11 4.36 -9.81 4.87
N ALA A 12 5.27 -9.03 4.26
CA ALA A 12 4.98 -8.24 3.07
C ALA A 12 4.57 -9.13 1.88
N MET A 13 5.26 -10.25 1.66
CA MET A 13 4.91 -11.21 0.61
C MET A 13 3.53 -11.83 0.84
N MET A 14 3.19 -12.17 2.09
CA MET A 14 1.87 -12.66 2.46
C MET A 14 0.78 -11.60 2.22
N ALA A 15 1.05 -10.33 2.56
CA ALA A 15 0.13 -9.22 2.33
C ALA A 15 -0.13 -8.97 0.84
N ASN A 16 0.90 -9.07 0.00
CA ASN A 16 0.76 -9.00 -1.45
C ASN A 16 -0.12 -10.15 -1.98
N SER A 17 0.17 -11.39 -1.55
CA SER A 17 -0.61 -12.57 -1.94
C SER A 17 -2.08 -12.44 -1.54
N TYR A 18 -2.34 -12.03 -0.30
CA TYR A 18 -3.70 -11.76 0.19
C TYR A 18 -4.40 -10.67 -0.63
N THR A 19 -3.70 -9.57 -0.93
CA THR A 19 -4.26 -8.46 -1.72
C THR A 19 -4.67 -8.92 -3.12
N ARG A 20 -3.85 -9.74 -3.77
CA ARG A 20 -4.18 -10.33 -5.08
C ARG A 20 -5.36 -11.29 -5.00
N ALA A 21 -5.47 -12.06 -3.94
CA ALA A 21 -6.58 -13.00 -3.75
C ALA A 21 -7.93 -12.27 -3.57
N VAL A 22 -7.94 -11.10 -2.91
CA VAL A 22 -9.18 -10.34 -2.68
C VAL A 22 -9.53 -9.40 -3.84
N LEU A 23 -8.54 -8.89 -4.58
CA LEU A 23 -8.76 -8.05 -5.76
C LEU A 23 -8.77 -8.90 -7.04
N ILE A 24 -9.80 -9.72 -7.19
CA ILE A 24 -9.96 -10.65 -8.33
C ILE A 24 -9.99 -9.96 -9.70
N HIS A 25 -10.43 -8.70 -9.75
CA HIS A 25 -10.41 -7.87 -10.95
C HIS A 25 -9.19 -6.96 -11.01
N GLY A 26 -8.25 -7.06 -10.07
CA GLY A 26 -6.97 -6.37 -10.07
C GLY A 26 -7.06 -4.84 -10.19
N ALA A 27 -6.07 -4.28 -10.89
CA ALA A 27 -5.96 -2.85 -11.13
C ALA A 27 -6.64 -2.43 -12.43
N GLY A 28 -7.21 -1.21 -12.46
CA GLY A 28 -7.83 -0.59 -13.64
C GLY A 28 -6.97 -0.53 -14.91
N ASN A 29 -5.67 -0.83 -14.78
CA ASN A 29 -4.67 -0.86 -15.85
C ASN A 29 -3.96 -2.22 -16.02
N ARG A 30 -4.36 -3.28 -15.30
CA ARG A 30 -3.84 -4.65 -15.47
C ARG A 30 -4.98 -5.65 -15.37
N THR A 31 -5.59 -6.12 -16.47
CA THR A 31 -6.62 -7.17 -16.33
C THR A 31 -7.13 -7.92 -17.56
N ILE A 32 -7.70 -9.08 -17.20
CA ILE A 32 -8.42 -10.15 -17.91
C ILE A 32 -9.82 -9.71 -18.42
N TRP A 33 -10.47 -8.73 -17.78
CA TRP A 33 -11.79 -8.18 -18.18
C TRP A 33 -11.69 -7.07 -19.25
N GLY A 34 -10.49 -6.82 -19.78
CA GLY A 34 -10.20 -5.66 -20.61
C GLY A 34 -10.19 -4.35 -19.81
N LEU A 35 -9.40 -3.38 -20.28
CA LEU A 35 -9.16 -2.10 -19.58
C LEU A 35 -10.45 -1.33 -19.22
N LYS A 36 -11.54 -1.51 -19.98
CA LYS A 36 -12.79 -0.77 -19.79
C LYS A 36 -13.59 -1.25 -18.58
N GLY A 37 -13.66 -2.56 -18.34
CA GLY A 37 -14.45 -3.15 -17.24
C GLY A 37 -13.88 -2.77 -15.86
N VAL A 38 -12.56 -2.81 -15.71
CA VAL A 38 -11.94 -2.53 -14.40
C VAL A 38 -11.89 -1.03 -14.10
N LYS A 39 -11.76 -0.17 -15.12
CA LYS A 39 -11.92 1.28 -14.93
C LYS A 39 -13.32 1.64 -14.43
N ALA A 40 -14.37 1.01 -14.98
CA ALA A 40 -15.74 1.22 -14.52
C ALA A 40 -15.93 0.72 -13.07
N CYS A 41 -15.35 -0.43 -12.73
CA CYS A 41 -15.36 -0.95 -11.36
C CYS A 41 -14.69 0.00 -10.37
N VAL A 42 -13.46 0.44 -10.67
CA VAL A 42 -12.71 1.37 -9.81
C VAL A 42 -13.45 2.70 -9.65
N TRP A 43 -14.03 3.23 -10.73
CA TRP A 43 -14.83 4.45 -10.67
C TRP A 43 -16.06 4.28 -9.76
N GLY A 44 -16.84 3.22 -9.93
CA GLY A 44 -18.00 2.95 -9.08
C GLY A 44 -17.64 2.73 -7.61
N ALA A 45 -16.56 1.99 -7.35
CA ALA A 45 -16.03 1.79 -6.01
C ALA A 45 -15.62 3.11 -5.36
N ARG A 46 -14.92 3.99 -6.09
CA ARG A 46 -14.49 5.30 -5.60
C ARG A 46 -15.64 6.25 -5.30
N THR A 47 -16.73 6.21 -6.07
CA THR A 47 -17.94 6.99 -5.75
C THR A 47 -18.48 6.61 -4.36
N ILE A 48 -18.55 5.31 -4.06
CA ILE A 48 -19.00 4.83 -2.75
C ILE A 48 -17.98 5.15 -1.65
N MET A 49 -16.67 4.98 -1.93
CA MET A 49 -15.60 5.34 -1.00
C MET A 49 -15.71 6.81 -0.60
N ASN A 50 -15.86 7.73 -1.55
CA ASN A 50 -15.91 9.17 -1.26
C ASN A 50 -17.09 9.53 -0.35
N VAL A 51 -18.27 8.94 -0.60
CA VAL A 51 -19.44 9.11 0.26
C VAL A 51 -19.17 8.61 1.68
N LYS A 52 -18.55 7.43 1.81
CA LYS A 52 -18.22 6.85 3.12
C LYS A 52 -17.15 7.65 3.85
N ILE A 53 -16.07 8.03 3.18
CA ILE A 53 -14.98 8.82 3.75
C ILE A 53 -15.54 10.12 4.32
N HIS A 54 -16.36 10.85 3.57
CA HIS A 54 -16.94 12.12 4.04
C HIS A 54 -17.85 11.96 5.26
N LYS A 55 -18.55 10.82 5.39
CA LYS A 55 -19.49 10.57 6.49
C LYS A 55 -18.84 9.93 7.73
N GLU A 56 -17.86 9.07 7.52
CA GLU A 56 -17.39 8.09 8.53
C GLU A 56 -15.93 8.32 8.95
N ALA A 57 -15.06 8.88 8.08
CA ALA A 57 -13.63 9.00 8.40
C ALA A 57 -13.33 10.21 9.30
N LYS A 58 -12.67 9.95 10.44
CA LYS A 58 -12.20 11.01 11.36
C LYS A 58 -10.72 11.30 11.20
N ASN A 59 -9.97 10.33 10.68
CA ASN A 59 -8.54 10.43 10.45
C ASN A 59 -8.13 9.65 9.18
N LYS A 60 -6.85 9.75 8.82
CA LYS A 60 -6.31 9.05 7.63
C LYS A 60 -6.33 7.53 7.78
N GLY A 61 -6.24 6.99 9.00
CA GLY A 61 -6.39 5.56 9.27
C GLY A 61 -7.80 5.04 8.94
N ASP A 62 -8.85 5.79 9.29
CA ASP A 62 -10.24 5.45 8.94
C ASP A 62 -10.43 5.49 7.41
N MET A 63 -9.86 6.50 6.74
CA MET A 63 -9.88 6.60 5.28
C MET A 63 -9.25 5.37 4.62
N ILE A 64 -8.08 4.94 5.09
CA ILE A 64 -7.40 3.72 4.60
C ILE A 64 -8.25 2.48 4.84
N ALA A 65 -8.88 2.36 6.02
CA ALA A 65 -9.79 1.24 6.31
C ALA A 65 -11.02 1.21 5.38
N ILE A 66 -11.58 2.37 5.04
CA ILE A 66 -12.69 2.49 4.08
C ILE A 66 -12.23 2.09 2.67
N TRP A 67 -11.06 2.56 2.21
CA TRP A 67 -10.48 2.14 0.93
C TRP A 67 -10.35 0.62 0.86
N ALA A 68 -9.74 0.01 1.87
CA ALA A 68 -9.58 -1.44 1.92
C ALA A 68 -10.93 -2.17 1.88
N SER A 69 -11.89 -1.74 2.71
CA SER A 69 -13.20 -2.38 2.82
C SER A 69 -14.00 -2.31 1.52
N VAL A 70 -14.08 -1.13 0.90
CA VAL A 70 -14.83 -0.96 -0.34
C VAL A 70 -14.13 -1.69 -1.49
N SER A 71 -12.81 -1.60 -1.63
CA SER A 71 -12.11 -2.31 -2.70
C SER A 71 -12.20 -3.83 -2.59
N LYS A 72 -12.15 -4.39 -1.38
CA LYS A 72 -12.42 -5.81 -1.16
C LYS A 72 -13.83 -6.21 -1.60
N ARG A 73 -14.83 -5.36 -1.31
CA ARG A 73 -16.23 -5.63 -1.70
C ARG A 73 -16.41 -5.65 -3.22
N PHE A 74 -15.72 -4.77 -3.93
CA PHE A 74 -15.82 -4.65 -5.39
C PHE A 74 -14.81 -5.55 -6.13
N GLY A 75 -13.80 -6.08 -5.45
CA GLY A 75 -12.74 -6.89 -6.05
C GLY A 75 -11.81 -6.10 -6.98
N CYS A 76 -11.80 -4.76 -6.90
CA CYS A 76 -10.98 -3.89 -7.76
C CYS A 76 -10.43 -2.68 -7.00
N GLY A 77 -9.32 -2.12 -7.49
CA GLY A 77 -8.68 -0.95 -6.88
C GLY A 77 -7.51 -0.44 -7.72
N ASN A 78 -6.92 0.70 -7.37
CA ASN A 78 -5.64 1.16 -7.91
C ASN A 78 -4.54 1.04 -6.83
N CYS A 79 -3.38 1.67 -7.01
CA CYS A 79 -2.24 1.56 -6.07
C CYS A 79 -2.62 1.85 -4.61
N ALA A 80 -3.34 2.95 -4.34
CA ALA A 80 -3.79 3.32 -3.00
C ALA A 80 -4.70 2.27 -2.36
N GLU A 81 -5.62 1.70 -3.13
CA GLU A 81 -6.53 0.68 -2.64
C GLU A 81 -5.84 -0.68 -2.41
N HIS A 82 -4.88 -1.06 -3.27
CA HIS A 82 -4.04 -2.25 -3.04
C HIS A 82 -3.21 -2.06 -1.77
N ALA A 83 -2.52 -0.92 -1.63
CA ALA A 83 -1.75 -0.59 -0.44
C ALA A 83 -2.62 -0.59 0.82
N ALA A 84 -3.87 -0.11 0.74
CA ALA A 84 -4.79 -0.08 1.87
C ALA A 84 -5.15 -1.48 2.35
N ILE A 85 -5.42 -2.41 1.43
CA ILE A 85 -5.72 -3.80 1.78
C ILE A 85 -4.52 -4.46 2.46
N ALA A 86 -3.32 -4.30 1.89
CA ALA A 86 -2.10 -4.84 2.48
C ALA A 86 -1.82 -4.23 3.86
N PHE A 87 -1.97 -2.92 4.01
CA PHE A 87 -1.78 -2.20 5.26
C PHE A 87 -2.72 -2.71 6.35
N ILE A 88 -4.02 -2.85 6.06
CA ILE A 88 -5.00 -3.35 7.03
C ILE A 88 -4.71 -4.81 7.39
N TYR A 89 -4.35 -5.66 6.41
CA TYR A 89 -3.95 -7.04 6.66
C TYR A 89 -2.76 -7.14 7.64
N LEU A 90 -1.69 -6.38 7.38
CA LEU A 90 -0.49 -6.33 8.22
C LEU A 90 -0.79 -5.73 9.60
N ARG A 91 -1.62 -4.69 9.63
CA ARG A 91 -2.03 -4.02 10.86
C ARG A 91 -2.75 -5.00 11.78
N ASP A 92 -3.72 -5.73 11.23
CA ASP A 92 -4.55 -6.68 11.98
C ASP A 92 -3.72 -7.89 12.44
N ALA A 93 -2.71 -8.29 11.66
CA ALA A 93 -1.69 -9.27 12.04
C ALA A 93 -0.66 -8.75 13.08
N GLN A 94 -0.87 -7.56 13.65
CA GLN A 94 -0.01 -6.93 14.66
C GLN A 94 1.45 -6.71 14.20
N ILE A 95 1.70 -6.59 12.90
CA ILE A 95 3.02 -6.22 12.37
C ILE A 95 3.24 -4.72 12.62
N ARG A 96 4.32 -4.39 13.34
CA ARG A 96 4.70 -3.02 13.73
C ARG A 96 6.23 -2.87 13.73
N PRO A 97 6.77 -1.64 13.53
CA PRO A 97 6.06 -0.45 13.09
C PRO A 97 5.61 -0.58 11.62
N LEU A 98 4.53 0.11 11.26
CA LEU A 98 3.89 0.01 9.94
C LEU A 98 3.50 1.39 9.39
N ASP A 99 3.95 1.70 8.18
CA ASP A 99 3.68 2.95 7.48
C ASP A 99 2.89 2.72 6.19
N PHE A 100 1.81 3.46 6.03
CA PHE A 100 1.20 3.69 4.72
C PHE A 100 1.89 4.91 4.11
N MET A 101 2.58 4.72 2.99
CA MET A 101 3.35 5.77 2.34
C MET A 101 2.87 6.02 0.91
N ALA A 102 3.06 7.24 0.42
CA ALA A 102 2.77 7.58 -0.96
C ALA A 102 3.72 8.65 -1.48
N TYR A 103 4.04 8.57 -2.78
CA TYR A 103 4.55 9.71 -3.53
C TYR A 103 3.37 10.60 -3.91
N MET A 104 3.37 11.85 -3.45
CA MET A 104 2.34 12.84 -3.80
C MET A 104 3.00 13.96 -4.60
N LYS A 105 3.10 13.85 -5.95
CA LYS A 105 3.39 14.98 -6.87
C LYS A 105 3.37 14.68 -8.38
N ALA A 106 2.78 15.64 -9.10
CA ALA A 106 2.65 15.97 -10.53
C ALA A 106 2.55 14.87 -11.62
N TRP A 107 3.41 13.85 -11.63
CA TRP A 107 3.51 12.91 -12.77
C TRP A 107 3.30 11.44 -12.40
N THR A 108 3.41 11.07 -11.12
CA THR A 108 3.10 9.71 -10.64
C THR A 108 2.60 9.74 -9.19
N ASP A 109 1.37 9.27 -8.97
CA ASP A 109 0.87 8.98 -7.62
C ASP A 109 1.00 7.47 -7.39
N HIS A 110 1.90 7.06 -6.49
CA HIS A 110 2.06 5.66 -6.12
C HIS A 110 2.05 5.48 -4.61
N ALA A 111 1.26 4.53 -4.15
CA ALA A 111 1.09 4.22 -2.74
C ALA A 111 1.57 2.80 -2.45
N PHE A 112 2.22 2.63 -1.31
CA PHE A 112 2.84 1.39 -0.87
C PHE A 112 2.89 1.34 0.66
N VAL A 113 3.34 0.22 1.21
CA VAL A 113 3.44 0.02 2.66
C VAL A 113 4.89 -0.24 3.05
N VAL A 114 5.33 0.30 4.18
CA VAL A 114 6.67 0.03 4.74
C VAL A 114 6.53 -0.58 6.13
N LEU A 115 7.21 -1.70 6.35
CA LEU A 115 7.29 -2.40 7.63
C LEU A 115 8.64 -2.12 8.25
N GLY A 116 8.71 -1.96 9.58
CA GLY A 116 9.98 -1.91 10.31
C GLY A 116 10.80 -0.64 10.09
N ARG A 117 10.20 0.45 9.60
CA ARG A 117 10.91 1.72 9.43
C ARG A 117 11.16 2.38 10.79
N GLU A 118 12.40 2.77 11.04
CA GLU A 118 12.78 3.56 12.22
C GLU A 118 12.07 4.92 12.24
N GLU A 119 11.62 5.37 13.41
CA GLU A 119 10.72 6.53 13.46
C GLU A 119 11.38 7.84 13.02
N SER A 120 12.62 8.05 13.47
CA SER A 120 13.44 9.23 13.21
C SER A 120 14.25 9.16 11.91
N SER A 121 14.03 8.15 11.06
CA SER A 121 14.75 8.01 9.79
C SER A 121 14.40 9.12 8.79
N ASP A 122 15.33 9.47 7.91
CA ASP A 122 15.09 10.43 6.83
C ASP A 122 14.22 9.80 5.74
N LEU A 123 13.02 10.35 5.49
CA LEU A 123 12.12 9.86 4.44
C LEU A 123 12.69 9.98 3.03
N GLY A 124 13.63 10.91 2.79
CA GLY A 124 14.32 11.06 1.51
C GLY A 124 15.41 10.02 1.28
N ASP A 125 15.89 9.36 2.33
CA ASP A 125 16.96 8.37 2.27
C ASP A 125 16.55 7.02 2.89
N PRO A 126 16.04 6.07 2.07
CA PRO A 126 15.68 4.73 2.51
C PRO A 126 16.84 3.93 3.14
N GLY A 127 18.10 4.33 2.94
CA GLY A 127 19.25 3.74 3.62
C GLY A 127 19.25 3.99 5.13
N THR A 128 18.55 5.03 5.59
CA THR A 128 18.42 5.39 7.02
C THR A 128 17.22 4.74 7.70
N TRP A 129 16.37 4.02 6.96
CA TRP A 129 15.09 3.50 7.47
C TRP A 129 15.22 2.32 8.42
N GLY A 130 16.43 1.81 8.63
CA GLY A 130 16.72 0.66 9.48
C GLY A 130 16.86 -0.64 8.71
N LYS A 131 17.62 -1.58 9.27
CA LYS A 131 17.96 -2.85 8.61
C LYS A 131 16.78 -3.81 8.47
N SER A 132 15.75 -3.66 9.30
CA SER A 132 14.50 -4.43 9.21
C SER A 132 13.45 -3.80 8.30
N ALA A 133 13.73 -2.63 7.71
CA ALA A 133 12.79 -1.93 6.87
C ALA A 133 12.54 -2.66 5.54
N VAL A 134 11.26 -2.91 5.24
CA VAL A 134 10.81 -3.64 4.05
C VAL A 134 9.70 -2.86 3.36
N VAL A 135 9.80 -2.75 2.05
CA VAL A 135 8.74 -2.22 1.19
C VAL A 135 7.83 -3.36 0.77
N CYS A 136 6.53 -3.14 0.92
CA CYS A 136 5.44 -3.97 0.45
C CYS A 136 4.68 -3.19 -0.64
N ASP A 137 4.82 -3.62 -1.89
CA ASP A 137 4.13 -3.03 -3.04
C ASP A 137 3.15 -4.05 -3.64
N PRO A 138 1.90 -4.09 -3.12
CA PRO A 138 0.89 -5.05 -3.56
C PRO A 138 0.34 -4.75 -4.95
N TYR A 139 0.59 -3.55 -5.48
CA TYR A 139 0.14 -3.18 -6.82
C TYR A 139 1.01 -3.81 -7.91
N TYR A 140 2.32 -3.84 -7.68
CA TYR A 140 3.28 -4.50 -8.55
C TYR A 140 3.58 -5.95 -8.16
N ASP A 141 3.03 -6.42 -7.04
CA ASP A 141 3.25 -7.76 -6.46
C ASP A 141 4.72 -8.02 -6.12
N VAL A 142 5.36 -7.04 -5.48
CA VAL A 142 6.76 -7.13 -5.08
C VAL A 142 6.94 -6.71 -3.62
N ALA A 143 7.89 -7.35 -2.95
CA ALA A 143 8.35 -6.99 -1.62
C ALA A 143 9.87 -7.10 -1.57
N TYR A 144 10.54 -6.15 -0.93
CA TYR A 144 12.00 -6.07 -0.91
C TYR A 144 12.50 -5.20 0.23
N SER A 145 13.78 -5.32 0.58
CA SER A 145 14.43 -4.45 1.57
C SER A 145 14.32 -2.97 1.15
N ALA A 146 13.95 -2.09 2.09
CA ALA A 146 13.78 -0.66 1.81
C ALA A 146 15.03 0.00 1.22
N PHE A 147 16.22 -0.53 1.52
CA PHE A 147 17.48 -0.09 0.90
C PHE A 147 17.45 -0.12 -0.65
N LEU A 148 16.67 -1.04 -1.23
CA LEU A 148 16.53 -1.18 -2.68
C LEU A 148 15.43 -0.29 -3.28
N LEU A 149 14.69 0.48 -2.47
CA LEU A 149 13.63 1.38 -2.94
C LEU A 149 14.11 2.36 -4.03
N PRO A 150 15.29 3.00 -3.94
CA PRO A 150 15.81 3.89 -4.98
C PRO A 150 16.09 3.20 -6.32
N VAL A 151 16.13 1.87 -6.36
CA VAL A 151 16.34 1.11 -7.60
C VAL A 151 15.05 0.42 -8.07
N LEU A 152 14.32 -0.25 -7.18
CA LEU A 152 13.25 -1.18 -7.56
C LEU A 152 11.86 -0.57 -7.69
N MET A 153 11.59 0.57 -7.04
CA MET A 153 10.28 1.20 -7.12
C MET A 153 10.00 1.65 -8.56
N ARG A 154 8.86 1.23 -9.14
CA ARG A 154 8.57 1.47 -10.57
C ARG A 154 7.95 2.83 -10.85
N SER A 155 7.30 3.42 -9.86
CA SER A 155 6.63 4.71 -9.96
C SER A 155 7.07 5.56 -8.79
N LYS A 156 8.12 6.35 -9.02
CA LYS A 156 8.68 7.29 -8.04
C LYS A 156 8.37 8.72 -8.48
N GLY A 157 8.00 9.55 -7.51
CA GLY A 157 8.03 11.00 -7.68
C GLY A 157 9.47 11.53 -7.68
N ALA A 158 9.62 12.79 -8.07
CA ALA A 158 10.91 13.51 -7.95
C ALA A 158 11.29 13.84 -6.49
N GLU A 159 10.35 13.66 -5.57
CA GLU A 159 10.50 13.99 -4.15
C GLU A 159 10.42 12.75 -3.27
N ALA A 160 10.80 12.91 -2.01
CA ALA A 160 10.66 11.87 -0.99
C ALA A 160 9.19 11.42 -0.84
N PRO A 161 8.95 10.14 -0.51
CA PRO A 161 7.61 9.68 -0.18
C PRO A 161 7.15 10.27 1.16
N GLU A 162 5.85 10.49 1.29
CA GLU A 162 5.23 10.96 2.52
C GLU A 162 4.67 9.79 3.33
N VAL A 163 4.71 9.92 4.65
CA VAL A 163 3.96 9.04 5.57
C VAL A 163 2.53 9.56 5.65
N ILE A 164 1.59 8.81 5.08
CA ILE A 164 0.16 9.14 5.15
C ILE A 164 -0.39 8.74 6.51
N TRP A 165 -0.03 7.55 6.99
CA TRP A 165 -0.45 7.05 8.29
C TRP A 165 0.56 6.06 8.84
N ARG A 166 0.83 6.14 10.14
CA ARG A 166 1.70 5.21 10.87
C ARG A 166 0.91 4.50 11.96
N VAL A 167 1.21 3.21 12.15
CA VAL A 167 0.91 2.51 13.40
C VAL A 167 2.23 2.02 13.98
N SER A 168 2.56 2.55 15.16
CA SER A 168 3.73 2.14 15.95
C SER A 168 3.41 0.93 16.82
#